data_AF-A0A2N0B330-F1
#
_entry.id   AF-A0A2N0B330-F1
#
_cell.length_a   1.000
_cell.length_b   1.000
_cell.length_c   1.000
_cell.angle_alpha   90.00
_cell.angle_beta   90.00
_cell.angle_gamma   90.00
#
_symmetry.space_group_name_H-M   'P 1'
#
loop_
_entity.id
_entity.type
_entity.pdbx_description
1 polymer ?
#
loop_
_entity_poly.entity_id
_entity_poly.type
_entity_poly.pdbx_seq_one_letter_code
_entity_poly.pdbx_strand_id
1 'polypeptide(L)'
;MKKWMALFHIVIFLSLFSNCKKGNSDDNTVPLFFLLMSLNSETVADIYPDRGIPGSTTTITGSDFTGVAGDYTVTVGGANAAGIVLVDSNTLTFTMPTLADVVENKTVPIVIDRSGSNVLSKTIRYRPAVPIALNEPNSLTGRVSSTDASVFYTFVAVNNTNHVFNVFGYSGADLNLYYYTSPVSAPTTLAAGSATNAEFDKANLTAGTYILQVKLISGGPLATNFKTNLSDGAVVPTATTNIVDSQRLCYDTLGGNPVANIAAGCTTVNPPANPNMTRTGRCTYPSENGLTTRSYYISTDGYGFTTPYAEATCTQAGLGSYNTDQAIYVPI
;
A
#
# COMPACT_ATOMS: atom_id res chain seq x y z
N MET A 1 -6.89 -14.85 22.69
CA MET A 1 -7.97 -15.65 22.04
C MET A 1 -7.58 -16.16 20.64
N LYS A 2 -7.07 -15.34 19.71
CA LYS A 2 -6.57 -15.77 18.37
C LYS A 2 -5.62 -16.98 18.38
N LYS A 3 -4.58 -17.00 19.24
CA LYS A 3 -3.61 -18.10 19.32
C LYS A 3 -4.22 -19.42 19.83
N TRP A 4 -5.25 -19.33 20.66
CA TRP A 4 -5.87 -20.50 21.30
C TRP A 4 -6.92 -21.14 20.39
N MET A 5 -7.66 -20.34 19.61
CA MET A 5 -8.54 -20.89 18.57
C MET A 5 -7.75 -21.52 17.43
N ALA A 6 -6.64 -20.92 16.97
CA ALA A 6 -5.79 -21.55 15.96
C ALA A 6 -5.21 -22.90 16.44
N LEU A 7 -4.75 -22.97 17.69
CA LEU A 7 -4.26 -24.22 18.29
C LEU A 7 -5.38 -25.27 18.42
N PHE A 8 -6.59 -24.86 18.80
CA PHE A 8 -7.74 -25.76 18.94
C PHE A 8 -8.19 -26.34 17.58
N HIS A 9 -8.16 -25.54 16.52
CA HIS A 9 -8.45 -26.02 15.17
C HIS A 9 -7.35 -26.96 14.66
N ILE A 10 -6.07 -26.65 14.89
CA ILE A 10 -4.93 -27.52 14.55
C ILE A 10 -5.02 -28.87 15.27
N VAL A 11 -5.38 -28.88 16.56
CA VAL A 11 -5.48 -30.09 17.39
C VAL A 11 -6.67 -30.95 16.95
N ILE A 12 -7.84 -30.37 16.69
CA ILE A 12 -9.00 -31.09 16.13
C ILE A 12 -8.64 -31.67 14.77
N PHE A 13 -7.96 -30.91 13.92
CA PHE A 13 -7.55 -31.35 12.58
C PHE A 13 -6.56 -32.51 12.63
N LEU A 14 -5.51 -32.45 13.46
CA LEU A 14 -4.56 -33.55 13.64
C LEU A 14 -5.21 -34.81 14.22
N SER A 15 -6.23 -34.65 15.07
CA SER A 15 -6.95 -35.78 15.70
C SER A 15 -7.95 -36.49 14.79
N LEU A 16 -8.50 -35.81 13.78
CA LEU A 16 -9.45 -36.38 12.83
C LEU A 16 -8.77 -37.26 11.75
N PHE A 17 -7.46 -37.09 11.54
CA PHE A 17 -6.70 -37.80 10.50
C PHE A 17 -5.65 -38.79 11.05
N SER A 18 -5.51 -38.94 12.36
CA SER A 18 -4.57 -39.90 12.95
C SER A 18 -4.96 -41.37 12.73
N ASN A 19 -6.18 -41.69 12.27
CA ASN A 19 -6.67 -43.07 12.11
C ASN A 19 -7.21 -43.46 10.72
N CYS A 20 -7.00 -42.65 9.67
CA CYS A 20 -7.40 -43.02 8.30
C CYS A 20 -6.18 -43.15 7.38
N LYS A 21 -5.52 -44.31 7.42
CA LYS A 21 -4.71 -44.77 6.30
C LYS A 21 -5.45 -45.92 5.61
N LYS A 22 -6.00 -45.65 4.43
CA LYS A 22 -6.35 -46.69 3.47
C LYS A 22 -6.06 -46.20 2.05
N GLY A 23 -5.05 -46.82 1.44
CA GLY A 23 -4.89 -47.06 0.00
C GLY A 23 -4.72 -45.86 -0.93
N ASN A 24 -3.53 -45.76 -1.55
CA ASN A 24 -3.25 -45.16 -2.86
C ASN A 24 -4.20 -44.05 -3.37
N SER A 25 -4.29 -42.93 -2.65
CA SER A 25 -4.78 -41.68 -3.22
C SER A 25 -3.89 -40.53 -2.77
N ASP A 26 -3.42 -39.72 -3.71
CA ASP A 26 -2.58 -38.54 -3.51
C ASP A 26 -3.37 -37.33 -2.94
N ASP A 27 -4.35 -37.58 -2.06
CA ASP A 27 -5.30 -36.58 -1.53
C ASP A 27 -4.77 -35.78 -0.33
N ASN A 28 -3.48 -35.42 -0.35
CA ASN A 28 -2.89 -34.53 0.67
C ASN A 28 -3.17 -33.03 0.40
N THR A 29 -3.84 -32.68 -0.69
CA THR A 29 -4.06 -31.29 -1.13
C THR A 29 -5.30 -30.65 -0.50
N VAL A 30 -6.39 -31.40 -0.33
CA VAL A 30 -7.66 -30.88 0.22
C VAL A 30 -7.52 -30.43 1.68
N PRO A 31 -6.89 -31.20 2.59
CA PRO A 31 -6.71 -30.77 3.98
C PRO A 31 -5.79 -29.55 4.09
N LEU A 32 -4.74 -29.49 3.26
CA LEU A 32 -3.84 -28.34 3.17
C LEU A 32 -4.57 -27.10 2.67
N PHE A 33 -5.45 -27.25 1.67
CA PHE A 33 -6.26 -26.16 1.12
C PHE A 33 -7.26 -25.60 2.16
N PHE A 34 -7.93 -26.46 2.94
CA PHE A 34 -8.79 -26.04 4.04
C PHE A 34 -8.01 -25.34 5.17
N LEU A 35 -6.81 -25.82 5.51
CA LEU A 35 -5.94 -25.16 6.46
C LEU A 35 -5.50 -23.78 5.95
N LEU A 36 -5.12 -23.66 4.68
CA LEU A 36 -4.75 -22.40 4.05
C LEU A 36 -5.92 -21.41 4.02
N MET A 37 -7.12 -21.86 3.67
CA MET A 37 -8.35 -21.06 3.70
C MET A 37 -8.66 -20.54 5.12
N SER A 38 -8.59 -21.41 6.13
CA SER A 38 -8.89 -21.04 7.52
C SER A 38 -7.86 -20.09 8.11
N LEU A 39 -6.57 -20.29 7.83
CA LEU A 39 -5.49 -19.37 8.24
C LEU A 39 -5.59 -17.99 7.55
N ASN A 40 -6.24 -17.93 6.38
CA ASN A 40 -6.45 -16.69 5.62
C ASN A 40 -7.87 -16.12 5.75
N SER A 41 -8.72 -16.70 6.60
CA SER A 41 -10.10 -16.25 6.77
C SER A 41 -10.15 -14.80 7.27
N GLU A 42 -10.74 -13.93 6.45
CA GLU A 42 -11.06 -12.55 6.84
C GLU A 42 -12.33 -12.54 7.67
N THR A 43 -12.40 -11.64 8.66
CA THR A 43 -13.66 -11.36 9.33
C THR A 43 -14.59 -10.69 8.33
N VAL A 44 -15.61 -11.42 7.89
CA VAL A 44 -16.62 -10.92 6.96
C VAL A 44 -17.38 -9.75 7.62
N ALA A 45 -17.54 -8.65 6.90
CA ALA A 45 -18.41 -7.55 7.29
C ALA A 45 -19.76 -7.65 6.57
N ASP A 46 -20.82 -7.13 7.15
CA ASP A 46 -22.12 -7.05 6.46
C ASP A 46 -22.11 -5.98 5.37
N ILE A 47 -21.32 -4.92 5.55
CA ILE A 47 -21.23 -3.76 4.66
C ILE A 47 -19.76 -3.53 4.26
N TYR A 48 -19.50 -3.46 2.96
CA TYR A 48 -18.21 -3.10 2.38
C TYR A 48 -18.37 -1.82 1.57
N PRO A 49 -18.11 -0.63 2.17
CA PRO A 49 -18.11 0.61 1.40
C PRO A 49 -17.02 0.57 0.33
N ASP A 50 -17.19 1.30 -0.77
CA ASP A 50 -16.17 1.40 -1.82
C ASP A 50 -14.81 1.85 -1.24
N ARG A 51 -14.83 2.87 -0.37
CA ARG A 51 -13.64 3.37 0.34
C ARG A 51 -13.57 2.90 1.78
N GLY A 52 -14.52 3.33 2.61
CA GLY A 52 -14.53 2.98 4.03
C GLY A 52 -13.41 3.65 4.84
N ILE A 53 -12.82 4.72 4.30
CA ILE A 53 -11.75 5.51 4.95
C ILE A 53 -12.33 6.68 5.75
N PRO A 54 -11.63 7.18 6.79
CA PRO A 54 -12.03 8.40 7.49
C PRO A 54 -12.30 9.57 6.56
N GLY A 55 -13.38 10.30 6.83
CA GLY A 55 -13.80 11.45 6.03
C GLY A 55 -14.50 11.10 4.71
N SER A 56 -14.51 9.84 4.28
CA SER A 56 -15.25 9.43 3.08
C SER A 56 -16.76 9.36 3.35
N THR A 57 -17.55 9.70 2.33
CA THR A 57 -19.00 9.48 2.36
C THR A 57 -19.29 7.99 2.23
N THR A 58 -20.07 7.47 3.18
CA THR A 58 -20.52 6.07 3.18
C THR A 58 -22.03 6.04 3.03
N THR A 59 -22.51 5.18 2.14
CA THR A 59 -23.94 4.99 1.86
C THR A 59 -24.41 3.68 2.48
N ILE A 60 -25.49 3.76 3.26
CA ILE A 60 -26.19 2.60 3.81
C ILE A 60 -27.54 2.51 3.12
N THR A 61 -27.80 1.34 2.53
CA THR A 61 -29.12 0.98 2.05
C THR A 61 -29.85 0.16 3.11
N GLY A 62 -31.10 0.50 3.32
CA GLY A 62 -31.98 -0.12 4.30
C GLY A 62 -33.45 0.12 3.94
N SER A 63 -34.32 -0.03 4.91
CA SER A 63 -35.75 0.30 4.79
C SER A 63 -36.15 1.31 5.84
N ASP A 64 -37.14 2.14 5.52
CA ASP A 64 -37.84 3.02 6.45
C ASP A 64 -36.97 4.06 7.17
N PHE A 65 -35.97 4.60 6.47
CA PHE A 65 -35.30 5.84 6.85
C PHE A 65 -36.23 7.05 6.69
N THR A 66 -37.25 7.13 7.54
CA THR A 66 -38.26 8.20 7.58
C THR A 66 -37.93 9.27 8.63
N GLY A 67 -38.46 10.48 8.44
CA GLY A 67 -38.20 11.61 9.33
C GLY A 67 -37.15 12.55 8.73
N VAL A 68 -36.36 13.20 9.59
CA VAL A 68 -35.29 14.12 9.18
C VAL A 68 -33.94 13.62 9.68
N ALA A 69 -32.85 14.05 9.05
CA ALA A 69 -31.50 13.59 9.41
C ALA A 69 -31.13 13.82 10.88
N GLY A 70 -31.66 14.87 11.52
CA GLY A 70 -31.43 15.17 12.94
C GLY A 70 -32.02 14.14 13.91
N ASP A 71 -32.93 13.28 13.44
CA ASP A 71 -33.48 12.18 14.24
C ASP A 71 -32.50 11.02 14.38
N TYR A 72 -31.43 11.00 13.57
CA TYR A 72 -30.53 9.87 13.44
C TYR A 72 -29.18 10.13 14.11
N THR A 73 -28.66 9.08 14.74
CA THR A 73 -27.26 9.00 15.17
C THR A 73 -26.64 7.75 14.58
N VAL A 74 -25.46 7.90 13.98
CA VAL A 74 -24.68 6.79 13.41
C VAL A 74 -23.39 6.66 14.19
N THR A 75 -23.09 5.45 14.67
CA THR A 75 -21.78 5.13 15.26
C THR A 75 -21.11 4.03 14.47
N VAL A 76 -19.79 4.15 14.29
CA VAL A 76 -18.94 3.15 13.65
C VAL A 76 -17.80 2.85 14.60
N GLY A 77 -17.62 1.59 15.00
CA GLY A 77 -16.63 1.19 15.99
C GLY A 77 -16.78 1.91 17.34
N GLY A 78 -17.98 2.42 17.65
CA GLY A 78 -18.27 3.24 18.84
C GLY A 78 -17.98 4.74 18.67
N ALA A 79 -17.43 5.20 17.55
CA ALA A 79 -17.23 6.62 17.27
C ALA A 79 -18.44 7.21 16.52
N ASN A 80 -18.84 8.42 16.88
CA ASN A 80 -19.94 9.13 16.20
C ASN A 80 -19.51 9.54 14.79
N ALA A 81 -20.32 9.17 13.79
CA ALA A 81 -20.20 9.68 12.43
C ALA A 81 -20.82 11.07 12.32
N ALA A 82 -20.38 11.83 11.31
CA ALA A 82 -20.88 13.17 11.02
C ALA A 82 -21.62 13.19 9.67
N GLY A 83 -22.18 14.35 9.29
CA GLY A 83 -22.71 14.58 7.93
C GLY A 83 -23.84 13.62 7.54
N ILE A 84 -24.70 13.26 8.49
CA ILE A 84 -25.82 12.34 8.23
C ILE A 84 -26.81 13.03 7.29
N VAL A 85 -27.14 12.36 6.18
CA VAL A 85 -28.12 12.83 5.19
C VAL A 85 -29.02 11.68 4.79
N LEU A 86 -30.33 11.91 4.82
CA LEU A 86 -31.32 11.02 4.21
C LEU A 86 -31.42 11.39 2.73
N VAL A 87 -31.00 10.48 1.86
CA VAL A 87 -31.12 10.66 0.40
C VAL A 87 -32.55 10.33 -0.03
N ASP A 88 -33.09 9.25 0.52
CA ASP A 88 -34.48 8.82 0.36
C ASP A 88 -34.86 7.89 1.54
N SER A 89 -36.06 7.32 1.52
CA SER A 89 -36.56 6.45 2.60
C SER A 89 -35.77 5.15 2.76
N ASN A 90 -34.88 4.81 1.82
CA ASN A 90 -34.12 3.57 1.81
C ASN A 90 -32.61 3.82 1.86
N THR A 91 -32.18 5.08 1.84
CA THR A 91 -30.77 5.45 1.68
C THR A 91 -30.38 6.53 2.67
N LEU A 92 -29.45 6.20 3.55
CA LEU A 92 -28.79 7.13 4.47
C LEU A 92 -27.32 7.21 4.11
N THR A 93 -26.77 8.42 4.09
CA THR A 93 -25.33 8.65 3.94
C THR A 93 -24.77 9.32 5.18
N PHE A 94 -23.49 9.09 5.46
CA PHE A 94 -22.76 9.73 6.54
C PHE A 94 -21.27 9.84 6.20
N THR A 95 -20.55 10.69 6.92
CA THR A 95 -19.09 10.78 6.86
C THR A 95 -18.47 9.78 7.82
N MET A 96 -17.67 8.86 7.29
CA MET A 96 -16.97 7.83 8.07
C MET A 96 -16.06 8.48 9.13
N PRO A 97 -16.21 8.15 10.43
CA PRO A 97 -15.42 8.76 11.49
C PRO A 97 -13.99 8.22 11.53
N THR A 98 -13.11 8.90 12.25
CA THR A 98 -11.75 8.41 12.54
C THR A 98 -11.77 7.45 13.73
N LEU A 99 -11.18 6.26 13.56
CA LEU A 99 -10.90 5.30 14.62
C LEU A 99 -9.39 5.24 14.88
N ALA A 100 -8.91 5.95 15.90
CA ALA A 100 -7.47 6.16 16.13
C ALA A 100 -6.68 4.86 16.37
N ASP A 101 -7.30 3.86 17.00
CA ASP A 101 -6.65 2.58 17.36
C ASP A 101 -6.69 1.53 16.23
N VAL A 102 -7.21 1.89 15.05
CA VAL A 102 -7.34 0.99 13.91
C VAL A 102 -6.30 1.35 12.85
N VAL A 103 -5.26 0.53 12.76
CA VAL A 103 -4.10 0.74 11.87
C VAL A 103 -4.03 -0.24 10.70
N GLU A 104 -5.02 -1.12 10.58
CA GLU A 104 -5.21 -2.04 9.47
C GLU A 104 -6.70 -2.17 9.16
N ASN A 105 -7.06 -2.62 7.95
CA ASN A 105 -8.45 -2.84 7.59
C ASN A 105 -9.12 -3.78 8.60
N LYS A 106 -10.24 -3.34 9.16
CA LYS A 106 -10.89 -4.01 10.29
C LYS A 106 -12.41 -4.00 10.14
N THR A 107 -13.01 -5.12 10.50
CA THR A 107 -14.46 -5.21 10.64
C THR A 107 -14.85 -4.66 12.00
N VAL A 108 -15.72 -3.65 12.01
CA VAL A 108 -16.16 -2.95 13.22
C VAL A 108 -17.70 -2.90 13.25
N PRO A 109 -18.32 -2.78 14.44
CA PRO A 109 -19.76 -2.60 14.50
C PRO A 109 -20.17 -1.25 13.88
N ILE A 110 -21.33 -1.24 13.23
CA ILE A 110 -22.06 -0.03 12.86
C ILE A 110 -23.45 -0.09 13.47
N VAL A 111 -23.81 0.99 14.15
CA VAL A 111 -25.11 1.15 14.81
C VAL A 111 -25.74 2.43 14.32
N ILE A 112 -26.97 2.34 13.84
CA ILE A 112 -27.81 3.48 13.50
C ILE A 112 -29.00 3.46 14.43
N ASP A 113 -29.16 4.55 15.18
CA ASP A 113 -30.32 4.77 16.03
C ASP A 113 -31.14 5.93 15.45
N ARG A 114 -32.46 5.82 15.59
CA ARG A 114 -33.41 6.90 15.34
C ARG A 114 -34.11 7.27 16.64
N SER A 115 -33.97 8.50 17.07
CA SER A 115 -34.59 9.02 18.31
C SER A 115 -34.33 8.11 19.52
N GLY A 116 -33.11 7.57 19.62
CA GLY A 116 -32.68 6.66 20.70
C GLY A 116 -33.09 5.20 20.54
N SER A 117 -33.79 4.82 19.47
CA SER A 117 -34.13 3.42 19.16
C SER A 117 -33.25 2.85 18.06
N ASN A 118 -32.73 1.65 18.26
CA ASN A 118 -31.91 0.97 17.26
C ASN A 118 -32.71 0.59 16.02
N VAL A 119 -32.29 1.11 14.86
CA VAL A 119 -32.90 0.80 13.56
C VAL A 119 -31.98 -0.05 12.68
N LEU A 120 -30.67 -0.03 12.94
CA LEU A 120 -29.71 -0.91 12.29
C LEU A 120 -28.57 -1.25 13.26
N SER A 121 -28.21 -2.52 13.31
CA SER A 121 -27.02 -3.01 14.00
C SER A 121 -26.37 -4.09 13.15
N LYS A 122 -25.23 -3.75 12.56
CA LYS A 122 -24.49 -4.60 11.61
C LYS A 122 -22.99 -4.43 11.85
N THR A 123 -22.19 -5.05 10.98
CA THR A 123 -20.77 -4.82 10.86
C THR A 123 -20.43 -4.13 9.55
N ILE A 124 -19.40 -3.28 9.57
CA ILE A 124 -18.90 -2.54 8.42
C ILE A 124 -17.40 -2.72 8.29
N ARG A 125 -16.89 -2.79 7.07
CA ARG A 125 -15.47 -2.81 6.79
C ARG A 125 -14.91 -1.38 6.86
N TYR A 126 -14.13 -1.12 7.92
CA TYR A 126 -13.40 0.12 8.09
C TYR A 126 -11.97 -0.05 7.56
N ARG A 127 -11.49 0.94 6.81
CA ARG A 127 -10.15 0.93 6.20
C ARG A 127 -9.40 2.19 6.63
N PRO A 128 -8.43 2.10 7.55
CA PRO A 128 -7.64 3.27 7.87
C PRO A 128 -6.82 3.70 6.65
N ALA A 129 -6.67 5.01 6.47
CA ALA A 129 -5.75 5.56 5.47
C ALA A 129 -4.40 5.85 6.14
N VAL A 130 -3.62 4.79 6.36
CA VAL A 130 -2.42 4.83 7.23
C VAL A 130 -1.35 5.75 6.64
N PRO A 131 -0.75 6.67 7.42
CA PRO A 131 0.32 7.52 6.92
C PRO A 131 1.57 6.73 6.54
N ILE A 132 2.13 7.04 5.36
CA ILE A 132 3.46 6.62 4.92
C ILE A 132 4.30 7.85 4.58
N ALA A 133 5.58 7.81 4.93
CA ALA A 133 6.52 8.88 4.61
C ALA A 133 7.11 8.68 3.21
N LEU A 134 7.36 9.79 2.51
CA LEU A 134 8.10 9.78 1.25
C LEU A 134 9.55 9.36 1.51
N ASN A 135 10.13 8.59 0.60
CA ASN A 135 11.55 8.21 0.58
C ASN A 135 12.01 7.29 1.72
N GLU A 136 11.15 6.94 2.67
CA GLU A 136 11.52 6.20 3.89
C GLU A 136 11.04 4.75 3.87
N PRO A 137 11.77 3.82 4.53
CA PRO A 137 11.25 2.50 4.81
C PRO A 137 10.05 2.55 5.73
N ASN A 138 9.10 1.65 5.50
CA ASN A 138 7.94 1.46 6.35
C ASN A 138 7.75 -0.03 6.65
N SER A 139 7.15 -0.33 7.80
CA SER A 139 6.87 -1.70 8.24
C SER A 139 5.52 -2.22 7.78
N LEU A 140 4.78 -1.45 6.97
CA LEU A 140 3.44 -1.82 6.57
C LEU A 140 3.51 -3.01 5.61
N THR A 141 2.52 -3.89 5.74
CA THR A 141 2.25 -4.95 4.78
C THR A 141 0.80 -4.81 4.40
N GLY A 142 0.55 -4.34 3.18
CA GLY A 142 -0.80 -4.25 2.67
C GLY A 142 -1.36 -5.64 2.41
N ARG A 143 -2.67 -5.81 2.61
CA ARG A 143 -3.37 -7.06 2.34
C ARG A 143 -4.70 -6.79 1.67
N VAL A 144 -4.92 -7.37 0.51
CA VAL A 144 -6.17 -7.28 -0.27
C VAL A 144 -6.69 -8.67 -0.61
N SER A 145 -7.99 -8.76 -0.85
CA SER A 145 -8.66 -10.00 -1.27
C SER A 145 -9.88 -9.68 -2.13
N SER A 146 -10.53 -10.69 -2.68
CA SER A 146 -11.77 -10.50 -3.44
C SER A 146 -12.91 -9.91 -2.60
N THR A 147 -12.89 -10.12 -1.28
CA THR A 147 -13.86 -9.53 -0.33
C THR A 147 -13.44 -8.15 0.15
N ASP A 148 -12.14 -7.94 0.38
CA ASP A 148 -11.57 -6.67 0.82
C ASP A 148 -10.55 -6.16 -0.20
N ALA A 149 -11.06 -5.68 -1.33
CA ALA A 149 -10.25 -5.41 -2.52
C ALA A 149 -9.41 -4.13 -2.44
N SER A 150 -9.35 -3.42 -1.32
CA SER A 150 -8.62 -2.15 -1.26
C SER A 150 -7.93 -1.89 0.07
N VAL A 151 -6.74 -1.32 0.01
CA VAL A 151 -6.01 -0.74 1.13
C VAL A 151 -5.66 0.71 0.77
N PHE A 152 -5.66 1.58 1.77
CA PHE A 152 -5.43 3.00 1.60
C PHE A 152 -4.27 3.48 2.47
N TYR A 153 -3.45 4.38 1.91
CA TYR A 153 -2.37 5.06 2.61
C TYR A 153 -2.48 6.57 2.41
N THR A 154 -2.04 7.36 3.38
CA THR A 154 -1.89 8.81 3.22
C THR A 154 -0.43 9.20 3.11
N PHE A 155 -0.12 10.23 2.32
CA PHE A 155 1.21 10.80 2.23
C PHE A 155 1.11 12.30 1.93
N VAL A 156 2.20 13.03 2.19
CA VAL A 156 2.29 14.47 1.94
C VAL A 156 3.32 14.71 0.85
N ALA A 157 2.86 15.24 -0.28
CA ALA A 157 3.74 15.82 -1.31
C ALA A 157 4.14 17.22 -0.85
N VAL A 158 5.44 17.46 -0.70
CA VAL A 158 5.94 18.75 -0.17
C VAL A 158 6.12 19.78 -1.27
N ASN A 159 6.52 19.33 -2.46
CA ASN A 159 6.86 20.18 -3.59
C ASN A 159 6.08 19.76 -4.83
N ASN A 160 5.98 20.68 -5.80
CA ASN A 160 5.44 20.37 -7.12
C ASN A 160 6.47 19.58 -7.94
N THR A 161 6.43 18.25 -7.85
CA THR A 161 7.43 17.38 -8.47
C THR A 161 6.83 16.01 -8.82
N ASN A 162 7.61 15.24 -9.56
CA ASN A 162 7.31 13.85 -9.83
C ASN A 162 7.42 13.01 -8.55
N HIS A 163 6.52 12.04 -8.42
CA HIS A 163 6.51 11.04 -7.36
C HIS A 163 6.38 9.66 -8.01
N VAL A 164 7.29 8.74 -7.71
CA VAL A 164 7.26 7.33 -8.12
C VAL A 164 6.63 6.50 -7.04
N PHE A 165 5.60 5.75 -7.40
CA PHE A 165 4.92 4.81 -6.54
C PHE A 165 5.33 3.41 -6.92
N ASN A 166 5.55 2.55 -5.94
CA ASN A 166 5.89 1.17 -6.18
C ASN A 166 5.20 0.24 -5.19
N VAL A 167 4.35 -0.63 -5.71
CA VAL A 167 3.73 -1.72 -4.98
C VAL A 167 4.32 -3.03 -5.48
N PHE A 168 4.85 -3.86 -4.58
CA PHE A 168 5.64 -5.03 -4.97
C PHE A 168 5.59 -6.15 -3.92
N GLY A 169 6.24 -7.27 -4.21
CA GLY A 169 6.35 -8.40 -3.28
C GLY A 169 5.07 -9.23 -3.17
N TYR A 170 4.19 -9.12 -4.15
CA TYR A 170 3.04 -9.99 -4.33
C TYR A 170 3.27 -10.97 -5.49
N SER A 171 2.39 -11.95 -5.66
CA SER A 171 2.46 -12.91 -6.76
C SER A 171 1.06 -13.34 -7.18
N GLY A 172 0.82 -13.42 -8.48
CA GLY A 172 -0.42 -13.98 -9.04
C GLY A 172 -1.68 -13.16 -8.73
N ALA A 173 -1.52 -11.84 -8.58
CA ALA A 173 -2.60 -10.90 -8.37
C ALA A 173 -2.37 -9.67 -9.26
N ASP A 174 -3.45 -9.06 -9.70
CA ASP A 174 -3.46 -7.86 -10.53
C ASP A 174 -3.93 -6.70 -9.65
N LEU A 175 -3.03 -5.74 -9.43
CA LEU A 175 -3.26 -4.60 -8.54
C LEU A 175 -3.21 -3.32 -9.35
N ASN A 176 -4.25 -2.49 -9.23
CA ASN A 176 -4.24 -1.14 -9.75
C ASN A 176 -3.93 -0.13 -8.65
N LEU A 177 -3.30 0.97 -9.05
CA LEU A 177 -2.99 2.09 -8.19
C LEU A 177 -3.84 3.30 -8.58
N TYR A 178 -4.45 3.92 -7.57
CA TYR A 178 -5.17 5.18 -7.72
C TYR A 178 -4.72 6.16 -6.65
N TYR A 179 -4.82 7.46 -6.92
CA TYR A 179 -4.70 8.46 -5.88
C TYR A 179 -5.93 9.37 -5.81
N TYR A 180 -6.10 9.99 -4.65
CA TYR A 180 -7.16 10.95 -4.35
C TYR A 180 -6.56 12.19 -3.70
N THR A 181 -7.16 13.35 -3.98
CA THR A 181 -6.81 14.63 -3.34
C THR A 181 -7.62 14.90 -2.08
N SER A 182 -8.70 14.14 -1.86
CA SER A 182 -9.46 14.13 -0.61
C SER A 182 -10.25 12.83 -0.44
N PRO A 183 -10.77 12.52 0.76
CA PRO A 183 -11.60 11.32 0.97
C PRO A 183 -12.87 11.25 0.11
N VAL A 184 -13.29 12.36 -0.50
CA VAL A 184 -14.50 12.47 -1.33
C VAL A 184 -14.20 12.81 -2.80
N SER A 185 -12.94 13.08 -3.18
CA SER A 185 -12.58 13.37 -4.57
C SER A 185 -12.79 12.14 -5.46
N ALA A 186 -12.93 12.32 -6.77
CA ALA A 186 -12.84 11.20 -7.71
C ALA A 186 -11.44 10.55 -7.67
N PRO A 187 -11.31 9.24 -7.99
CA PRO A 187 -10.00 8.61 -8.15
C PRO A 187 -9.30 9.15 -9.40
N THR A 188 -7.99 9.34 -9.31
CA THR A 188 -7.12 9.45 -10.49
C THR A 188 -6.35 8.15 -10.64
N THR A 189 -6.45 7.51 -11.81
CA THR A 189 -5.66 6.32 -12.13
C THR A 189 -4.19 6.70 -12.17
N LEU A 190 -3.39 5.98 -11.39
CA LEU A 190 -1.94 6.08 -11.41
C LEU A 190 -1.34 4.96 -12.24
N ALA A 191 -1.72 3.71 -11.96
CA ALA A 191 -1.21 2.54 -12.65
C ALA A 191 -2.34 1.53 -12.83
N ALA A 192 -2.47 0.99 -14.04
CA ALA A 192 -3.50 0.02 -14.42
C ALA A 192 -2.92 -1.04 -15.35
N GLY A 193 -1.85 -1.69 -14.88
CA GLY A 193 -1.17 -2.76 -15.56
C GLY A 193 -1.89 -4.11 -15.44
N SER A 194 -1.19 -5.14 -15.90
CA SER A 194 -1.52 -6.55 -15.69
C SER A 194 -0.36 -7.30 -15.03
N ALA A 195 0.55 -6.54 -14.42
CA ALA A 195 1.75 -7.08 -13.82
C ALA A 195 1.40 -7.82 -12.53
N THR A 196 1.90 -9.05 -12.41
CA THR A 196 1.45 -9.98 -11.37
C THR A 196 2.35 -10.04 -10.14
N ASN A 197 3.41 -9.23 -10.11
CA ASN A 197 4.44 -9.22 -9.08
C ASN A 197 4.84 -7.82 -8.56
N ALA A 198 4.66 -6.78 -9.38
CA ALA A 198 4.79 -5.39 -8.97
C ALA A 198 3.98 -4.45 -9.89
N GLU A 199 3.49 -3.36 -9.32
CA GLU A 199 2.77 -2.30 -10.01
C GLU A 199 3.40 -0.96 -9.60
N PHE A 200 3.76 -0.15 -10.58
CA PHE A 200 4.42 1.13 -10.34
C PHE A 200 4.14 2.10 -11.48
N ASP A 201 3.99 3.37 -11.11
CA ASP A 201 4.01 4.47 -12.08
C ASP A 201 4.45 5.76 -11.38
N LYS A 202 4.56 6.84 -12.14
CA LYS A 202 4.97 8.16 -11.68
C LYS A 202 3.87 9.18 -11.97
N ALA A 203 3.61 10.07 -11.02
CA ALA A 203 2.73 11.21 -11.22
C ALA A 203 3.43 12.51 -10.82
N ASN A 204 3.14 13.59 -11.54
CA ASN A 204 3.51 14.93 -11.12
C ASN A 204 2.43 15.46 -10.16
N LEU A 205 2.80 15.69 -8.90
CA LEU A 205 1.87 16.11 -7.86
C LEU A 205 2.25 17.48 -7.34
N THR A 206 1.25 18.31 -7.09
CA THR A 206 1.41 19.58 -6.39
C THR A 206 1.57 19.36 -4.88
N ALA A 207 1.99 20.38 -4.15
CA ALA A 207 2.09 20.28 -2.69
C ALA A 207 0.71 20.03 -2.06
N GLY A 208 0.60 19.03 -1.19
CA GLY A 208 -0.65 18.66 -0.54
C GLY A 208 -0.64 17.25 0.06
N THR A 209 -1.74 16.91 0.74
CA THR A 209 -1.96 15.56 1.27
C THR A 209 -2.77 14.75 0.26
N TYR A 210 -2.30 13.55 -0.02
CA TYR A 210 -2.92 12.62 -0.95
C TYR A 210 -3.24 11.29 -0.26
N ILE A 211 -4.18 10.55 -0.85
CA ILE A 211 -4.50 9.20 -0.44
C ILE A 211 -4.16 8.27 -1.61
N LEU A 212 -3.26 7.31 -1.38
CA LEU A 212 -2.98 6.22 -2.31
C LEU A 212 -3.94 5.06 -2.02
N GLN A 213 -4.58 4.54 -3.05
CA GLN A 213 -5.31 3.27 -3.01
C GLN A 213 -4.55 2.22 -3.79
N VAL A 214 -4.37 1.07 -3.17
CA VAL A 214 -3.97 -0.16 -3.84
C VAL A 214 -5.21 -1.04 -3.93
N LYS A 215 -5.65 -1.35 -5.15
CA LYS A 215 -6.90 -2.07 -5.40
C LYS A 215 -6.65 -3.38 -6.14
N LEU A 216 -7.14 -4.48 -5.59
CA LEU A 216 -7.18 -5.76 -6.28
C LEU A 216 -8.21 -5.70 -7.42
N ILE A 217 -7.77 -6.05 -8.62
CA ILE A 217 -8.62 -6.20 -9.81
C ILE A 217 -8.94 -7.66 -10.05
N SER A 218 -7.92 -8.51 -10.03
CA SER A 218 -8.07 -9.96 -10.17
C SER A 218 -6.97 -10.68 -9.39
N GLY A 219 -7.19 -11.95 -9.04
CA GLY A 219 -6.22 -12.73 -8.28
C GLY A 219 -6.78 -14.07 -7.85
N GLY A 220 -5.92 -14.89 -7.25
CA GLY A 220 -6.31 -16.19 -6.71
C GLY A 220 -7.32 -16.10 -5.54
N PRO A 221 -7.82 -17.25 -5.06
CA PRO A 221 -8.78 -17.29 -3.94
C PRO A 221 -8.18 -16.89 -2.58
N LEU A 222 -6.86 -16.72 -2.52
CA LEU A 222 -6.14 -16.33 -1.32
C LEU A 222 -5.89 -14.82 -1.33
N ALA A 223 -5.89 -14.22 -0.15
CA ALA A 223 -5.52 -12.83 -0.02
C ALA A 223 -4.07 -12.58 -0.45
N THR A 224 -3.86 -11.43 -1.07
CA THR A 224 -2.58 -10.96 -1.59
C THR A 224 -1.96 -10.01 -0.58
N ASN A 225 -0.73 -10.28 -0.17
CA ASN A 225 0.07 -9.36 0.62
C ASN A 225 1.06 -8.62 -0.28
N PHE A 226 1.33 -7.36 0.01
CA PHE A 226 2.26 -6.53 -0.75
C PHE A 226 2.98 -5.51 0.13
N LYS A 227 4.03 -4.92 -0.43
CA LYS A 227 4.77 -3.77 0.11
C LYS A 227 4.51 -2.55 -0.75
N THR A 228 4.62 -1.38 -0.14
CA THR A 228 4.39 -0.10 -0.82
C THR A 228 5.48 0.88 -0.43
N ASN A 229 6.18 1.38 -1.44
CA ASN A 229 7.18 2.43 -1.30
C ASN A 229 6.84 3.59 -2.24
N LEU A 230 7.18 4.79 -1.83
CA LEU A 230 6.92 6.02 -2.56
C LEU A 230 8.11 6.96 -2.43
N SER A 231 8.48 7.63 -3.51
CA SER A 231 9.61 8.56 -3.53
C SER A 231 9.39 9.70 -4.51
N ASP A 232 9.87 10.89 -4.16
CA ASP A 232 9.92 12.06 -5.03
C ASP A 232 11.37 12.43 -5.44
N GLY A 233 12.33 11.56 -5.10
CA GLY A 233 13.75 11.88 -5.19
C GLY A 233 14.62 10.74 -4.68
N ALA A 234 15.60 11.04 -3.84
CA ALA A 234 16.51 10.03 -3.30
C ALA A 234 15.88 9.30 -2.10
N VAL A 235 16.04 7.98 -2.08
CA VAL A 235 15.53 7.16 -0.98
C VAL A 235 16.48 7.12 0.21
N VAL A 236 15.93 6.93 1.40
CA VAL A 236 16.67 6.46 2.57
C VAL A 236 16.88 4.95 2.40
N PRO A 237 18.14 4.50 2.28
CA PRO A 237 18.42 3.11 1.95
C PRO A 237 18.08 2.18 3.10
N THR A 238 17.64 0.99 2.73
CA THR A 238 17.61 -0.21 3.57
C THR A 238 18.81 -1.11 3.27
N ALA A 239 19.37 -1.02 2.07
CA ALA A 239 20.65 -1.57 1.69
C ALA A 239 21.34 -0.65 0.68
N THR A 240 22.66 -0.80 0.56
CA THR A 240 23.48 -0.02 -0.35
C THR A 240 24.51 -0.90 -1.03
N THR A 241 24.69 -0.68 -2.34
CA THR A 241 25.75 -1.30 -3.14
C THR A 241 26.65 -0.18 -3.67
N ASN A 242 27.86 -0.10 -3.13
CA ASN A 242 28.85 0.89 -3.54
C ASN A 242 29.85 0.28 -4.52
N ILE A 243 29.91 0.80 -5.75
CA ILE A 243 30.87 0.39 -6.78
C ILE A 243 31.54 1.61 -7.41
N VAL A 244 31.72 2.66 -6.61
CA VAL A 244 32.19 3.95 -7.10
C VAL A 244 33.59 3.87 -7.70
N ASP A 245 34.46 3.02 -7.15
CA ASP A 245 35.86 2.91 -7.57
C ASP A 245 36.03 2.30 -8.97
N SER A 246 35.14 1.40 -9.38
CA SER A 246 35.20 0.70 -10.66
C SER A 246 34.22 1.26 -11.70
N GLN A 247 33.03 1.67 -11.28
CA GLN A 247 31.96 2.08 -12.19
C GLN A 247 31.46 3.50 -11.96
N ARG A 248 31.96 4.23 -10.96
CA ARG A 248 31.49 5.60 -10.65
C ARG A 248 29.99 5.67 -10.34
N LEU A 249 29.46 4.60 -9.74
CA LEU A 249 28.06 4.44 -9.36
C LEU A 249 27.94 3.97 -7.91
N CYS A 250 26.83 4.34 -7.28
CA CYS A 250 26.42 3.79 -6.00
C CYS A 250 24.90 3.67 -5.96
N TYR A 251 24.37 2.60 -5.39
CA TYR A 251 22.94 2.28 -5.40
C TYR A 251 22.41 2.19 -3.98
N ASP A 252 21.43 3.02 -3.65
CA ASP A 252 20.64 2.95 -2.44
C ASP A 252 19.30 2.28 -2.76
N THR A 253 18.93 1.22 -2.03
CA THR A 253 17.68 0.49 -2.26
C THR A 253 16.70 0.68 -1.10
N LEU A 254 15.47 1.01 -1.45
CA LEU A 254 14.32 1.05 -0.55
C LEU A 254 13.41 -0.13 -0.94
N GLY A 255 13.69 -1.27 -0.31
CA GLY A 255 12.99 -2.53 -0.53
C GLY A 255 11.95 -2.82 0.54
N GLY A 256 11.74 -4.10 0.86
CA GLY A 256 10.76 -4.54 1.87
C GLY A 256 11.26 -4.51 3.33
N ASN A 257 12.53 -4.16 3.57
CA ASN A 257 13.09 -4.09 4.91
C ASN A 257 12.57 -2.81 5.63
N PRO A 258 11.99 -2.93 6.83
CA PRO A 258 11.43 -1.78 7.53
C PRO A 258 12.47 -0.87 8.20
N VAL A 259 13.75 -1.25 8.21
CA VAL A 259 14.80 -0.53 8.92
C VAL A 259 15.76 0.15 7.96
N ALA A 260 15.98 1.44 8.15
CA ALA A 260 16.95 2.22 7.42
C ALA A 260 18.40 1.80 7.76
N ASN A 261 19.27 1.82 6.75
CA ASN A 261 20.70 1.57 6.84
C ASN A 261 21.50 2.79 6.36
N ILE A 262 21.28 3.93 7.03
CA ILE A 262 21.86 5.24 6.66
C ILE A 262 23.39 5.21 6.67
N ALA A 263 24.00 4.47 7.59
CA ALA A 263 25.46 4.38 7.72
C ALA A 263 26.12 3.79 6.46
N ALA A 264 25.43 2.90 5.74
CA ALA A 264 25.90 2.33 4.49
C ALA A 264 25.51 3.17 3.25
N GLY A 265 24.63 4.16 3.41
CA GLY A 265 24.04 4.92 2.32
C GLY A 265 25.05 5.64 1.44
N CYS A 266 24.73 5.80 0.15
CA CYS A 266 25.65 6.41 -0.82
C CYS A 266 26.11 7.81 -0.44
N THR A 267 25.30 8.60 0.27
CA THR A 267 25.69 9.92 0.82
C THR A 267 26.71 9.83 1.94
N THR A 268 26.69 8.74 2.70
CA THR A 268 27.60 8.50 3.82
C THR A 268 28.92 7.90 3.34
N VAL A 269 28.87 6.87 2.49
CA VAL A 269 30.08 6.17 2.02
C VAL A 269 30.83 6.94 0.93
N ASN A 270 30.13 7.74 0.12
CA ASN A 270 30.71 8.62 -0.90
C ASN A 270 30.27 10.07 -0.66
N PRO A 271 30.80 10.71 0.40
CA PRO A 271 30.37 12.04 0.79
C PRO A 271 30.73 13.08 -0.29
N PRO A 272 29.94 14.16 -0.43
CA PRO A 272 30.21 15.24 -1.39
C PRO A 272 31.59 15.89 -1.23
N ALA A 273 32.19 15.82 -0.04
CA ALA A 273 33.52 16.33 0.26
C ALA A 273 34.66 15.32 -0.05
N ASN A 274 34.40 14.26 -0.82
CA ASN A 274 35.45 13.37 -1.29
C ASN A 274 36.33 14.13 -2.30
N PRO A 275 37.62 14.40 -1.98
CA PRO A 275 38.47 15.28 -2.80
C PRO A 275 38.72 14.75 -4.21
N ASN A 276 38.44 13.46 -4.46
CA ASN A 276 38.75 12.80 -5.73
C ASN A 276 37.54 12.60 -6.63
N MET A 277 36.31 12.87 -6.15
CA MET A 277 35.08 12.49 -6.85
C MET A 277 33.92 13.44 -6.54
N THR A 278 33.22 13.90 -7.58
CA THR A 278 32.03 14.75 -7.47
C THR A 278 30.78 13.96 -7.86
N ARG A 279 29.69 14.08 -7.09
CA ARG A 279 28.39 13.52 -7.48
C ARG A 279 27.72 14.43 -8.50
N THR A 280 27.27 13.87 -9.62
CA THR A 280 26.76 14.65 -10.75
C THR A 280 25.25 14.55 -10.96
N GLY A 281 24.60 13.58 -10.30
CA GLY A 281 23.16 13.37 -10.37
C GLY A 281 22.70 12.17 -9.56
N ARG A 282 21.39 11.98 -9.50
CA ARG A 282 20.72 10.79 -8.96
C ARG A 282 19.56 10.39 -9.84
N CYS A 283 19.32 9.09 -9.95
CA CYS A 283 18.20 8.52 -10.67
C CYS A 283 17.47 7.53 -9.77
N THR A 284 16.19 7.77 -9.50
CA THR A 284 15.35 6.86 -8.72
C THR A 284 14.33 6.19 -9.63
N TYR A 285 14.29 4.87 -9.61
CA TYR A 285 13.40 4.07 -10.46
C TYR A 285 12.78 2.90 -9.68
N PRO A 286 11.57 2.48 -10.07
CA PRO A 286 10.89 1.34 -9.45
C PRO A 286 11.37 0.01 -10.02
N SER A 287 11.08 -1.07 -9.30
CA SER A 287 11.34 -2.46 -9.70
C SER A 287 10.47 -3.41 -8.88
N GLU A 288 10.54 -4.70 -9.22
CA GLU A 288 9.87 -5.78 -8.47
C GLU A 288 10.35 -5.94 -7.02
N ASN A 289 11.47 -5.31 -6.65
CA ASN A 289 12.07 -5.40 -5.32
C ASN A 289 12.01 -4.09 -4.53
N GLY A 290 11.25 -3.10 -5.01
CA GLY A 290 11.19 -1.77 -4.41
C GLY A 290 11.85 -0.70 -5.27
N LEU A 291 12.15 0.43 -4.65
CA LEU A 291 12.75 1.60 -5.30
C LEU A 291 14.28 1.52 -5.21
N THR A 292 14.96 1.94 -6.27
CA THR A 292 16.43 2.06 -6.28
C THR A 292 16.83 3.46 -6.69
N THR A 293 17.66 4.13 -5.88
CA THR A 293 18.33 5.38 -6.24
C THR A 293 19.77 5.08 -6.65
N ARG A 294 20.07 5.25 -7.94
CA ARG A 294 21.42 5.24 -8.48
C ARG A 294 22.02 6.65 -8.40
N SER A 295 23.09 6.80 -7.64
CA SER A 295 23.92 8.02 -7.60
C SER A 295 25.07 7.91 -8.60
N TYR A 296 25.30 8.98 -9.36
CA TYR A 296 26.37 9.07 -10.37
C TYR A 296 27.51 9.95 -9.91
N TYR A 297 28.73 9.58 -10.27
CA TYR A 297 29.94 10.30 -9.89
C TYR A 297 30.86 10.51 -11.08
N ILE A 298 31.73 11.51 -10.96
CA ILE A 298 32.84 11.76 -11.87
C ILE A 298 34.10 12.01 -11.05
N SER A 299 35.23 11.40 -11.41
CA SER A 299 36.52 11.70 -10.78
C SER A 299 37.14 12.98 -11.34
N THR A 300 38.10 13.55 -10.61
CA THR A 300 38.76 14.82 -10.96
C THR A 300 39.53 14.77 -12.29
N ASP A 301 39.89 13.57 -12.75
CA ASP A 301 40.51 13.31 -14.05
C ASP A 301 39.49 13.22 -15.21
N GLY A 302 38.19 13.38 -14.91
CA GLY A 302 37.10 13.36 -15.90
C GLY A 302 36.51 11.97 -16.17
N TYR A 303 36.97 10.91 -15.49
CA TYR A 303 36.39 9.58 -15.65
C TYR A 303 35.07 9.43 -14.86
N GLY A 304 33.99 9.09 -15.55
CA GLY A 304 32.67 8.84 -14.95
C GLY A 304 31.54 9.52 -15.70
N PHE A 305 30.55 10.00 -14.95
CA PHE A 305 29.32 10.53 -15.51
C PHE A 305 29.26 12.04 -15.39
N THR A 306 29.26 12.75 -16.52
CA THR A 306 28.82 14.15 -16.54
C THR A 306 27.31 14.23 -16.26
N THR A 307 26.81 15.36 -15.78
CA THR A 307 25.36 15.54 -15.51
C THR A 307 24.48 15.20 -16.72
N PRO A 308 24.79 15.64 -17.97
CA PRO A 308 23.99 15.25 -19.13
C PRO A 308 24.03 13.74 -19.43
N TYR A 309 25.19 13.10 -19.23
CA TYR A 309 25.30 11.66 -19.46
C TYR A 309 24.57 10.86 -18.38
N ALA A 310 24.68 11.27 -17.11
CA ALA A 310 23.93 10.70 -15.99
C ALA A 310 22.42 10.77 -16.23
N GLU A 311 21.92 11.93 -16.68
CA GLU A 311 20.51 12.10 -17.05
C GLU A 311 20.09 11.16 -18.18
N ALA A 312 20.87 11.09 -19.27
CA ALA A 312 20.58 10.20 -20.39
C ALA A 312 20.52 8.72 -19.95
N THR A 313 21.44 8.27 -19.11
CA THR A 313 21.40 6.92 -18.53
C THR A 313 20.26 6.68 -17.55
N CYS A 314 19.55 7.73 -17.12
CA CYS A 314 18.36 7.60 -16.28
C CYS A 314 17.08 7.55 -17.12
N THR A 315 16.96 8.41 -18.12
CA THR A 315 15.69 8.71 -18.80
C THR A 315 15.58 8.19 -20.23
N GLN A 316 16.67 7.67 -20.82
CA GLN A 316 16.67 7.16 -22.20
C GLN A 316 16.89 5.65 -22.24
N ALA A 317 16.01 4.92 -22.91
CA ALA A 317 16.11 3.46 -23.00
C ALA A 317 17.42 3.01 -23.68
N GLY A 318 18.02 1.92 -23.19
CA GLY A 318 19.22 1.30 -23.78
C GLY A 318 20.56 1.80 -23.26
N LEU A 319 20.60 2.82 -22.39
CA LEU A 319 21.84 3.37 -21.80
C LEU A 319 22.10 2.89 -20.35
N GLY A 320 21.73 1.64 -20.05
CA GLY A 320 21.76 1.12 -18.67
C GLY A 320 20.62 1.65 -17.79
N SER A 321 19.59 2.20 -18.43
CA SER A 321 18.41 2.79 -17.81
C SER A 321 17.36 1.72 -17.51
N TYR A 322 16.64 1.87 -16.41
CA TYR A 322 15.60 0.94 -15.97
C TYR A 322 14.30 1.71 -15.78
N ASN A 323 13.19 1.19 -16.32
CA ASN A 323 11.85 1.79 -16.18
C ASN A 323 11.88 3.32 -16.42
N THR A 324 12.46 3.72 -17.55
CA THR A 324 12.84 5.12 -17.86
C THR A 324 11.68 6.09 -17.76
N ASP A 325 10.49 5.65 -18.14
CA ASP A 325 9.29 6.48 -18.16
C ASP A 325 8.83 6.79 -16.73
N GLN A 326 9.06 5.87 -15.80
CA GLN A 326 8.74 6.00 -14.37
C GLN A 326 9.90 6.55 -13.55
N ALA A 327 11.12 6.64 -14.09
CA ALA A 327 12.28 7.13 -13.36
C ALA A 327 12.20 8.64 -13.06
N ILE A 328 12.82 9.08 -11.96
CA ILE A 328 13.07 10.48 -11.61
C ILE A 328 14.56 10.74 -11.61
N TYR A 329 15.00 11.67 -12.44
CA TYR A 329 16.36 12.21 -12.39
C TYR A 329 16.40 13.50 -11.56
N VAL A 330 17.39 13.63 -10.68
CA VAL A 330 17.65 14.83 -9.88
C VAL A 330 19.12 15.23 -10.08
N PRO A 331 19.41 16.42 -10.65
CA PRO A 331 20.77 16.93 -10.73
C PRO A 331 21.31 17.32 -9.34
N ILE A 332 22.64 17.33 -9.18
CA ILE A 332 23.34 17.79 -7.98
C ILE A 332 23.96 19.16 -8.22
#